data_AF-A0A5E6NEP5-F1
#
_entry.id   AF-A0A5E6NEP5-F1
#
_cell.length_a   1.000
_cell.length_b   1.000
_cell.length_c   1.000
_cell.angle_alpha   90.00
_cell.angle_beta   90.00
_cell.angle_gamma   90.00
#
_symmetry.space_group_name_H-M   'P 1'
#
loop_
_entity.id
_entity.type
_entity.pdbx_description
1 polymer ?
#
loop_
_entity_poly.entity_id
_entity_poly.type
_entity_poly.pdbx_seq_one_letter_code
_entity_poly.pdbx_strand_id
1 'polypeptide(L)'
;MKIKLKNLGAIKQAEFEIGDLTIICGKNNTGKTYTTYALFGFLDLKNEFLRITVLDASVEDLLHDGSTSIDLMHYATQIDDILQTACQEYSKQLAITFASEKSLFQTSKFSIEIAKNPPLEKEFKQTIGSGEGEMFSLTKEENSNNLLISLLSKEKITFPHHIIKDIIANFIIEILFDNLLPNVFIASAERTGAAIFKDELDFARTRLLKEMHKNKDIDPLELLFKNYHDYALQLKNVEFQRKLSSISKKDSFIKRTPRDSKEI
;
A
#
# COMPACT_ATOMS: atom_id res chain seq x y z
N MET A 1 -2.99 5.29 -17.24
CA MET A 1 -1.77 4.72 -16.63
C MET A 1 -1.27 3.64 -17.55
N LYS A 2 -0.01 3.73 -17.98
CA LYS A 2 0.64 2.80 -18.90
C LYS A 2 1.71 2.03 -18.16
N ILE A 3 1.69 0.71 -18.26
CA ILE A 3 2.57 -0.20 -17.55
C ILE A 3 3.52 -0.82 -18.57
N LYS A 4 4.82 -0.86 -18.24
CA LYS A 4 5.84 -1.51 -19.05
C LYS A 4 6.58 -2.56 -18.23
N LEU A 5 6.77 -3.72 -18.82
CA LEU A 5 7.49 -4.86 -18.27
C LEU A 5 8.61 -5.25 -19.23
N LYS A 6 9.81 -5.51 -18.70
CA LYS A 6 10.93 -6.06 -19.47
C LYS A 6 11.59 -7.19 -18.70
N ASN A 7 12.00 -8.23 -19.43
CA ASN A 7 12.72 -9.42 -18.93
C ASN A 7 12.11 -10.01 -17.65
N LEU A 8 10.79 -10.23 -17.63
CA LEU A 8 10.07 -10.73 -16.46
C LEU A 8 9.47 -12.12 -16.77
N GLY A 9 10.14 -13.18 -16.30
CA GLY A 9 9.76 -14.56 -16.63
C GLY A 9 9.75 -14.79 -18.15
N ALA A 10 8.62 -15.24 -18.71
CA ALA A 10 8.46 -15.44 -20.15
C ALA A 10 8.32 -14.12 -20.95
N ILE A 11 8.19 -12.97 -20.27
CA ILE A 11 7.96 -11.67 -20.90
C ILE A 11 9.30 -11.02 -21.23
N LYS A 12 9.67 -10.97 -22.52
CA LYS A 12 10.82 -10.17 -22.98
C LYS A 12 10.53 -8.67 -22.87
N GLN A 13 9.38 -8.25 -23.40
CA GLN A 13 8.86 -6.89 -23.32
C GLN A 13 7.34 -6.93 -23.41
N ALA A 14 6.65 -6.13 -22.59
CA ALA A 14 5.23 -5.88 -22.69
C ALA A 14 4.92 -4.43 -22.32
N GLU A 15 3.93 -3.85 -22.98
CA GLU A 15 3.37 -2.54 -22.68
C GLU A 15 1.86 -2.64 -22.76
N PHE A 16 1.15 -2.15 -21.75
CA PHE A 16 -0.31 -2.18 -21.71
C PHE A 16 -0.86 -1.04 -20.84
N GLU A 17 -2.13 -0.70 -21.08
CA GLU A 17 -2.87 0.27 -20.28
C GLU A 17 -4.02 -0.44 -19.55
N ILE A 18 -4.42 0.11 -18.41
CA ILE A 18 -5.56 -0.39 -17.64
C ILE A 18 -6.75 0.54 -17.87
N GLY A 19 -7.85 -0.02 -18.37
CA GLY A 19 -9.18 0.61 -18.41
C GLY A 19 -10.11 0.05 -17.34
N ASP A 20 -11.38 0.45 -17.36
CA ASP A 20 -12.41 0.04 -16.38
C ASP A 20 -12.54 -1.48 -16.23
N LEU A 21 -12.39 -2.19 -17.35
CA LEU A 21 -12.25 -3.65 -17.39
C LEU A 21 -11.12 -4.01 -18.35
N THR A 22 -10.10 -4.68 -17.82
CA THR A 22 -8.95 -5.15 -18.62
C THR A 22 -8.84 -6.66 -18.51
N ILE A 23 -8.85 -7.36 -19.65
CA ILE A 23 -8.77 -8.82 -19.72
C ILE A 23 -7.42 -9.22 -20.34
N ILE A 24 -6.61 -9.96 -19.58
CA ILE A 24 -5.34 -10.54 -20.06
C ILE A 24 -5.58 -12.03 -20.37
N CYS A 25 -5.57 -12.39 -21.65
CA CYS A 25 -5.78 -13.77 -22.12
C CYS A 25 -4.60 -14.28 -22.95
N GLY A 26 -4.52 -15.61 -23.14
CA GLY A 26 -3.43 -16.25 -23.88
C GLY A 26 -3.12 -17.66 -23.39
N LYS A 27 -2.19 -18.35 -24.07
CA LYS A 27 -1.77 -19.73 -23.74
C LYS A 27 -1.17 -19.82 -22.34
N ASN A 28 -1.13 -21.02 -21.78
CA ASN A 28 -0.45 -21.25 -20.50
C ASN A 28 1.04 -20.90 -20.61
N ASN A 29 1.61 -20.44 -19.50
CA ASN A 29 3.03 -20.09 -19.38
C ASN A 29 3.52 -18.93 -20.27
N THR A 30 2.64 -18.02 -20.68
CA THR A 30 3.02 -16.83 -21.50
C THR A 30 3.15 -15.54 -20.68
N GLY A 31 3.29 -15.65 -19.35
CA GLY A 31 3.52 -14.49 -18.48
C GLY A 31 2.26 -13.77 -17.97
N LYS A 32 1.03 -14.25 -18.24
CA LYS A 32 -0.21 -13.62 -17.74
C LYS A 32 -0.18 -13.36 -16.23
N THR A 33 0.18 -14.38 -15.45
CA THR A 33 0.32 -14.29 -13.99
C THR A 33 1.40 -13.28 -13.59
N TYR A 34 2.55 -13.30 -14.27
CA TYR A 34 3.64 -12.36 -14.00
C TYR A 34 3.22 -10.92 -14.26
N THR A 35 2.49 -10.66 -15.35
CA THR A 35 1.95 -9.32 -15.65
C THR A 35 1.02 -8.83 -14.54
N THR A 36 0.03 -9.64 -14.16
CA THR A 36 -0.92 -9.28 -13.11
C THR A 36 -0.23 -9.10 -11.76
N TYR A 37 0.69 -9.99 -11.40
CA TYR A 37 1.32 -9.98 -10.08
C TYR A 37 2.37 -8.87 -9.93
N ALA A 38 3.10 -8.54 -11.00
CA ALA A 38 4.02 -7.41 -10.97
C ALA A 38 3.27 -6.08 -10.78
N LEU A 39 2.14 -5.89 -11.48
CA LEU A 39 1.31 -4.70 -11.31
C LEU A 39 0.67 -4.67 -9.91
N PHE A 40 0.07 -5.79 -9.48
CA PHE A 40 -0.53 -5.89 -8.16
C PHE A 40 0.49 -5.59 -7.06
N GLY A 41 1.69 -6.20 -7.11
CA GLY A 41 2.72 -6.02 -6.09
C GLY A 41 3.20 -4.58 -5.98
N PHE A 42 3.33 -3.86 -7.09
CA PHE A 42 3.68 -2.44 -7.05
C PHE A 42 2.57 -1.62 -6.37
N LEU A 43 1.33 -1.82 -6.79
CA LEU A 43 0.19 -1.03 -6.29
C LEU A 43 -0.13 -1.32 -4.81
N ASP A 44 0.08 -2.56 -4.36
CA ASP A 44 -0.11 -2.99 -2.97
C ASP A 44 1.01 -2.47 -2.04
N LEU A 45 2.23 -2.35 -2.55
CA LEU A 45 3.41 -1.87 -1.80
C LEU A 45 3.77 -0.41 -2.13
N LYS A 46 2.91 0.33 -2.84
CA LYS A 46 3.23 1.67 -3.37
C LYS A 46 3.74 2.64 -2.30
N ASN A 47 3.20 2.56 -1.08
CA ASN A 47 3.58 3.42 0.04
C ASN A 47 4.99 3.11 0.60
N GLU A 48 5.58 1.96 0.29
CA GLU A 48 6.96 1.63 0.69
C GLU A 48 8.01 2.24 -0.26
N PHE A 49 7.60 2.45 -1.51
CA PHE A 49 8.47 2.87 -2.62
C PHE A 49 8.32 4.34 -3.00
N LEU A 50 7.10 4.89 -2.90
CA LEU A 50 6.87 6.32 -3.06
C LEU A 50 7.48 7.03 -1.85
N ARG A 51 8.46 7.88 -2.09
CA ARG A 51 9.18 8.62 -1.05
C ARG A 51 9.40 10.04 -1.49
N ILE A 52 9.20 10.97 -0.56
CA ILE A 52 9.51 12.39 -0.74
C ILE A 52 10.28 12.88 0.48
N THR A 53 10.99 13.98 0.32
CA THR A 53 11.70 14.63 1.44
C THR A 53 10.98 15.92 1.80
N VAL A 54 10.50 16.00 3.03
CA VAL A 54 9.95 17.24 3.60
C VAL A 54 11.10 18.09 4.16
N LEU A 55 11.02 19.41 4.07
CA LEU A 55 12.04 20.30 4.64
C LEU A 55 12.02 20.22 6.17
N ASP A 56 13.19 20.22 6.81
CA ASP A 56 13.27 20.19 8.28
C ASP A 56 12.65 21.45 8.89
N ALA A 57 12.82 22.61 8.22
CA ALA A 57 12.17 23.86 8.57
C ALA A 57 10.64 23.72 8.69
N SER A 58 9.99 22.95 7.80
CA SER A 58 8.53 22.78 7.87
C SER A 58 8.09 22.08 9.16
N VAL A 59 8.90 21.16 9.67
CA VAL A 59 8.62 20.46 10.95
C VAL A 59 8.98 21.35 12.14
N GLU A 60 10.06 22.12 12.04
CA GLU A 60 10.46 23.09 13.07
C GLU A 60 9.39 24.18 13.26
N ASP A 61 8.90 24.77 12.16
CA ASP A 61 7.81 25.75 12.17
C ASP A 61 6.54 25.15 12.78
N LEU A 62 6.22 23.91 12.40
CA LEU A 62 5.07 23.19 12.95
C LEU A 62 5.18 23.05 14.47
N LEU A 63 6.33 22.63 14.99
CA LEU A 63 6.55 22.42 16.42
C LEU A 63 6.65 23.72 17.22
N HIS A 64 7.26 24.77 16.65
CA HIS A 64 7.45 26.06 17.30
C HIS A 64 6.17 26.93 17.24
N ASP A 65 5.73 27.24 16.02
CA ASP A 65 4.61 28.16 15.78
C ASP A 65 3.25 27.47 15.99
N GLY A 66 3.21 26.14 15.85
CA GLY A 66 1.99 25.35 15.98
C GLY A 66 1.29 25.09 14.66
N SER A 67 1.80 25.61 13.55
CA SER A 67 1.30 25.33 12.21
C SER A 67 2.37 25.56 11.15
N THR A 68 2.32 24.80 10.06
CA THR A 68 3.16 24.99 8.88
C THR A 68 2.31 24.91 7.62
N SER A 69 2.71 25.59 6.55
CA SER A 69 2.06 25.50 5.25
C SER A 69 3.04 24.99 4.20
N ILE A 70 2.67 23.93 3.50
CA ILE A 70 3.52 23.28 2.50
C ILE A 70 2.88 23.45 1.12
N ASP A 71 3.63 24.02 0.18
CA ASP A 71 3.22 24.12 -1.22
C ASP A 71 3.38 22.76 -1.93
N LEU A 72 2.24 22.17 -2.31
CA LEU A 72 2.21 20.89 -3.00
C LEU A 72 2.69 20.98 -4.46
N MET A 73 2.72 22.18 -5.06
CA MET A 73 3.21 22.34 -6.44
C MET A 73 4.68 21.94 -6.57
N HIS A 74 5.48 22.18 -5.53
CA HIS A 74 6.88 21.77 -5.53
C HIS A 74 7.02 20.26 -5.80
N TYR A 75 6.25 19.43 -5.09
CA TYR A 75 6.26 17.98 -5.26
C TYR A 75 5.52 17.52 -6.52
N ALA A 76 4.45 18.21 -6.91
CA ALA A 76 3.69 17.89 -8.11
C ALA A 76 4.52 18.00 -9.39
N THR A 77 5.46 18.95 -9.45
CA THR A 77 6.37 19.08 -10.62
C THR A 77 7.37 17.93 -10.72
N GLN A 78 7.62 17.20 -9.64
CA GLN A 78 8.57 16.08 -9.55
C GLN A 78 7.87 14.72 -9.58
N ILE A 79 6.57 14.67 -9.87
CA ILE A 79 5.75 13.46 -9.72
C ILE A 79 6.26 12.28 -10.57
N ASP A 80 6.73 12.56 -11.78
CA ASP A 80 7.28 11.55 -12.68
C ASP A 80 8.59 10.98 -12.14
N ASP A 81 9.46 11.82 -11.59
CA ASP A 81 10.73 11.40 -10.99
C ASP A 81 10.50 10.55 -9.72
N ILE A 82 9.54 10.95 -8.89
CA ILE A 82 9.12 10.18 -7.70
C ILE A 82 8.62 8.80 -8.12
N LEU A 83 7.73 8.75 -9.12
CA LEU A 83 7.16 7.49 -9.62
C LEU A 83 8.22 6.61 -10.29
N GLN A 84 9.12 7.19 -11.07
CA GLN A 84 10.19 6.46 -11.75
C GLN A 84 11.15 5.86 -10.73
N THR A 85 11.52 6.62 -9.71
CA THR A 85 12.37 6.14 -8.59
C THR A 85 11.68 4.99 -7.87
N ALA A 86 10.39 5.13 -7.53
CA ALA A 86 9.61 4.07 -6.91
C ALA A 86 9.57 2.79 -7.76
N CYS A 87 9.38 2.92 -9.08
CA CYS A 87 9.39 1.80 -10.01
C CYS A 87 10.77 1.10 -10.10
N GLN A 88 11.85 1.88 -10.05
CA GLN A 88 13.22 1.35 -10.05
C GLN A 88 13.51 0.56 -8.77
N GLU A 89 13.13 1.09 -7.61
CA GLU A 89 13.29 0.37 -6.34
C GLU A 89 12.42 -0.87 -6.28
N TYR A 90 11.16 -0.80 -6.74
CA TYR A 90 10.30 -1.96 -6.83
C TYR A 90 10.86 -3.04 -7.79
N SER A 91 11.47 -2.64 -8.91
CA SER A 91 12.10 -3.59 -9.84
C SER A 91 13.18 -4.44 -9.15
N LYS A 92 13.92 -3.87 -8.19
CA LYS A 92 14.92 -4.60 -7.38
C LYS A 92 14.27 -5.59 -6.39
N GLN A 93 13.01 -5.35 -6.02
CA GLN A 93 12.25 -6.17 -5.07
C GLN A 93 11.31 -7.19 -5.72
N LEU A 94 11.30 -7.30 -7.06
CA LEU A 94 10.45 -8.27 -7.76
C LEU A 94 10.67 -9.70 -7.25
N ALA A 95 11.92 -10.08 -6.95
CA ALA A 95 12.23 -11.39 -6.38
C ALA A 95 11.47 -11.67 -5.07
N ILE A 96 11.28 -10.67 -4.21
CA ILE A 96 10.48 -10.78 -2.99
C ILE A 96 8.99 -10.90 -3.35
N THR A 97 8.48 -10.04 -4.24
CA THR A 97 7.08 -10.08 -4.69
C THR A 97 6.68 -11.46 -5.23
N PHE A 98 7.60 -12.13 -5.92
CA PHE A 98 7.41 -13.45 -6.50
C PHE A 98 7.90 -14.61 -5.62
N ALA A 99 8.43 -14.34 -4.41
CA ALA A 99 9.05 -15.33 -3.52
C ALA A 99 10.01 -16.27 -4.25
N SER A 100 10.97 -15.68 -4.96
CA SER A 100 11.85 -16.40 -5.87
C SER A 100 13.28 -15.83 -5.80
N GLU A 101 14.21 -16.49 -6.49
CA GLU A 101 15.62 -16.12 -6.42
C GLU A 101 15.90 -14.78 -7.10
N LYS A 102 16.73 -13.94 -6.47
CA LYS A 102 17.14 -12.63 -7.03
C LYS A 102 17.81 -12.75 -8.40
N SER A 103 18.52 -13.86 -8.64
CA SER A 103 19.19 -14.18 -9.91
C SER A 103 18.25 -14.10 -11.12
N LEU A 104 16.99 -14.50 -10.95
CA LEU A 104 15.98 -14.55 -12.01
C LEU A 104 15.46 -13.17 -12.41
N PHE A 105 15.66 -12.15 -11.58
CA PHE A 105 15.11 -10.80 -11.78
C PHE A 105 16.16 -9.71 -12.02
N GLN A 106 17.45 -10.07 -12.12
CA GLN A 106 18.55 -9.09 -12.25
C GLN A 106 18.39 -8.14 -13.43
N THR A 107 17.77 -8.61 -14.51
CA THR A 107 17.53 -7.80 -15.73
C THR A 107 16.07 -7.36 -15.88
N SER A 108 15.21 -7.74 -14.93
CA SER A 108 13.80 -7.40 -14.94
C SER A 108 13.59 -5.92 -14.67
N LYS A 109 12.65 -5.31 -15.38
CA LYS A 109 12.24 -3.92 -15.13
C LYS A 109 10.73 -3.81 -15.14
N PHE A 110 10.23 -3.08 -14.16
CA PHE A 110 8.85 -2.63 -14.04
C PHE A 110 8.84 -1.10 -14.09
N SER A 111 7.94 -0.52 -14.87
CA SER A 111 7.74 0.93 -14.87
C SER A 111 6.30 1.30 -15.17
N ILE A 112 5.87 2.44 -14.62
CA ILE A 112 4.57 3.05 -14.86
C ILE A 112 4.78 4.45 -15.42
N GLU A 113 3.97 4.80 -16.41
CA GLU A 113 3.86 6.15 -16.97
C GLU A 113 2.43 6.66 -16.76
N ILE A 114 2.30 7.90 -16.30
CA ILE A 114 1.02 8.53 -15.99
C ILE A 114 0.92 9.82 -16.80
N ALA A 115 -0.13 9.92 -17.62
CA ALA A 115 -0.35 11.11 -18.45
C ALA A 115 -1.22 12.18 -17.75
N LYS A 116 -1.65 11.93 -16.51
CA LYS A 116 -2.55 12.80 -15.75
C LYS A 116 -1.77 13.57 -14.69
N ASN A 117 -2.07 14.86 -14.55
CA ASN A 117 -1.54 15.69 -13.47
C ASN A 117 -2.12 15.25 -12.11
N PRO A 118 -1.40 15.51 -11.01
CA PRO A 118 -1.92 15.26 -9.66
C PRO A 118 -3.19 16.06 -9.41
N PRO A 119 -4.15 15.51 -8.64
CA PRO A 119 -5.49 16.06 -8.45
C PRO A 119 -5.50 17.17 -7.38
N LEU A 120 -4.69 18.21 -7.55
CA LEU A 120 -4.56 19.31 -6.57
C LEU A 120 -5.81 20.19 -6.45
N GLU A 121 -6.85 19.98 -7.25
CA GLU A 121 -8.10 20.75 -7.15
C GLU A 121 -8.98 20.30 -5.97
N LYS A 122 -8.86 19.04 -5.53
CA LYS A 122 -9.73 18.45 -4.51
C LYS A 122 -9.41 18.95 -3.09
N GLU A 123 -10.44 19.09 -2.26
CA GLU A 123 -10.25 19.28 -0.82
C GLU A 123 -9.63 18.03 -0.18
N PHE A 124 -8.84 18.23 0.86
CA PHE A 124 -8.31 17.16 1.68
C PHE A 124 -8.36 17.56 3.15
N LYS A 125 -8.87 16.68 4.00
CA LYS A 125 -8.91 16.90 5.44
C LYS A 125 -8.67 15.60 6.18
N GLN A 126 -7.68 15.62 7.07
CA GLN A 126 -7.37 14.48 7.91
C GLN A 126 -6.91 14.92 9.28
N THR A 127 -7.30 14.15 10.29
CA THR A 127 -6.82 14.35 11.66
C THR A 127 -6.07 13.11 12.12
N ILE A 128 -4.93 13.33 12.73
CA ILE A 128 -4.07 12.29 13.30
C ILE A 128 -4.19 12.40 14.80
N GLY A 129 -4.55 11.29 15.45
CA GLY A 129 -4.65 11.20 16.90
C GLY A 129 -4.23 9.83 17.40
N SER A 130 -4.02 9.74 18.70
CA SER A 130 -3.93 8.46 19.42
C SER A 130 -5.27 8.20 20.12
N GLY A 131 -5.40 7.04 20.78
CA GLY A 131 -6.58 6.75 21.60
C GLY A 131 -6.84 7.78 22.72
N GLU A 132 -5.89 8.68 23.01
CA GLU A 132 -5.97 9.71 24.05
C GLU A 132 -6.20 11.15 23.51
N GLY A 133 -6.38 11.31 22.19
CA GLY A 133 -6.77 12.58 21.57
C GLY A 133 -6.15 12.86 20.21
N GLU A 134 -6.67 13.89 19.53
CA GLU A 134 -6.16 14.39 18.26
C GLU A 134 -4.89 15.24 18.48
N MET A 135 -3.87 15.01 17.65
CA MET A 135 -2.55 15.64 17.75
C MET A 135 -2.32 16.65 16.63
N PHE A 136 -2.57 16.26 15.37
CA PHE A 136 -2.37 17.12 14.20
C PHE A 136 -3.59 17.09 13.29
N SER A 137 -3.92 18.23 12.70
CA SER A 137 -4.85 18.33 11.57
C SER A 137 -4.11 18.72 10.30
N LEU A 138 -4.42 18.06 9.21
CA LEU A 138 -3.96 18.37 7.87
C LEU A 138 -5.17 18.80 7.04
N THR A 139 -5.14 20.01 6.51
CA THR A 139 -6.23 20.56 5.70
C THR A 139 -5.67 21.22 4.46
N LYS A 140 -6.27 20.90 3.32
CA LYS A 140 -6.03 21.53 2.03
C LYS A 140 -7.38 21.94 1.47
N GLU A 141 -7.53 23.22 1.20
CA GLU A 141 -8.76 23.76 0.63
C GLU A 141 -8.89 23.40 -0.86
N GLU A 142 -10.13 23.42 -1.35
CA GLU A 142 -10.43 23.26 -2.77
C GLU A 142 -9.71 24.34 -3.60
N ASN A 143 -9.12 23.97 -4.73
CA ASN A 143 -8.33 24.84 -5.62
C ASN A 143 -7.10 25.52 -4.97
N SER A 144 -6.76 25.18 -3.71
CA SER A 144 -5.53 25.61 -3.05
C SER A 144 -4.44 24.57 -3.21
N ASN A 145 -3.23 25.01 -3.53
CA ASN A 145 -2.05 24.14 -3.59
C ASN A 145 -1.37 23.95 -2.23
N ASN A 146 -1.83 24.66 -1.21
CA ASN A 146 -1.20 24.68 0.09
C ASN A 146 -1.85 23.65 1.02
N LEU A 147 -1.01 22.79 1.59
CA LEU A 147 -1.38 21.91 2.69
C LEU A 147 -1.07 22.63 4.01
N LEU A 148 -2.11 23.00 4.75
CA LEU A 148 -1.99 23.53 6.10
C LEU A 148 -1.94 22.38 7.10
N ILE A 149 -0.91 22.37 7.94
CA ILE A 149 -0.73 21.38 8.99
C ILE A 149 -0.73 22.15 10.31
N SER A 150 -1.58 21.79 11.25
CA SER A 150 -1.72 22.48 12.53
C SER A 150 -1.67 21.49 13.69
N LEU A 151 -0.98 21.89 14.76
CA LEU A 151 -1.05 21.21 16.05
C LEU A 151 -2.39 21.47 16.72
N LEU A 152 -3.05 20.40 17.14
CA LEU A 152 -4.27 20.46 17.94
C LEU A 152 -3.95 20.43 19.44
N SER A 153 -2.78 19.92 19.83
CA SER A 153 -2.31 19.92 21.23
C SER A 153 -0.78 20.00 21.30
N LYS A 154 -0.25 21.12 21.83
CA LYS A 154 1.21 21.31 22.02
C LYS A 154 1.80 20.41 23.12
N GLU A 155 1.00 20.02 24.11
CA GLU A 155 1.49 19.29 25.30
C GLU A 155 1.65 17.78 25.09
N LYS A 156 1.18 17.21 23.96
CA LYS A 156 1.09 15.75 23.76
C LYS A 156 2.04 15.16 22.70
N ILE A 157 2.81 15.98 22.00
CA ILE A 157 3.66 15.47 20.91
C ILE A 157 4.99 14.98 21.47
N THR A 158 5.11 13.66 21.54
CA THR A 158 6.34 12.95 21.97
C THR A 158 7.08 12.31 20.80
N PHE A 159 6.63 12.56 19.56
CA PHE A 159 7.22 11.92 18.39
C PHE A 159 8.59 12.51 18.06
N PRO A 160 9.58 11.66 17.74
CA PRO A 160 10.83 12.12 17.15
C PRO A 160 10.58 12.90 15.86
N HIS A 161 11.44 13.90 15.60
CA HIS A 161 11.38 14.77 14.41
C HIS A 161 11.22 14.00 13.10
N HIS A 162 11.97 12.90 12.92
CA HIS A 162 11.92 12.07 11.72
C HIS A 162 10.56 11.38 11.52
N ILE A 163 9.87 10.99 12.60
CA ILE A 163 8.55 10.35 12.51
C ILE A 163 7.51 11.36 12.02
N ILE A 164 7.55 12.60 12.52
CA ILE A 164 6.65 13.67 12.07
C ILE A 164 6.89 13.95 10.58
N LYS A 165 8.16 14.00 10.17
CA LYS A 165 8.57 14.17 8.78
C LYS A 165 8.00 13.06 7.88
N ASP A 166 8.13 11.81 8.27
CA ASP A 166 7.62 10.65 7.53
C ASP A 166 6.08 10.66 7.44
N ILE A 167 5.40 11.03 8.53
CA ILE A 167 3.95 11.19 8.56
C ILE A 167 3.50 12.24 7.53
N ILE A 168 4.12 13.42 7.54
CA ILE A 168 3.80 14.51 6.59
C ILE A 168 4.10 14.05 5.16
N ALA A 169 5.24 13.40 4.94
CA ALA A 169 5.62 12.87 3.64
C ALA A 169 4.57 11.89 3.08
N ASN A 170 4.07 10.99 3.92
CA ASN A 170 3.04 10.02 3.54
C ASN A 170 1.72 10.71 3.12
N PHE A 171 1.30 11.77 3.83
CA PHE A 171 0.09 12.50 3.45
C PHE A 171 0.24 13.28 2.15
N ILE A 172 1.40 13.88 1.92
CA ILE A 172 1.67 14.53 0.64
C ILE A 172 1.65 13.49 -0.49
N ILE A 173 2.26 12.32 -0.30
CA ILE A 173 2.19 11.21 -1.27
C ILE A 173 0.75 10.79 -1.52
N GLU A 174 -0.05 10.64 -0.46
CA GLU A 174 -1.48 10.31 -0.57
C GLU A 174 -2.21 11.34 -1.44
N ILE A 175 -2.08 12.63 -1.13
CA ILE A 175 -2.72 13.71 -1.90
C ILE A 175 -2.29 13.69 -3.37
N LEU A 176 -1.00 13.49 -3.65
CA LEU A 176 -0.45 13.51 -5.01
C LEU A 176 -0.88 12.29 -5.83
N PHE A 177 -0.94 11.10 -5.22
CA PHE A 177 -1.10 9.83 -5.93
C PHE A 177 -2.47 9.15 -5.78
N ASP A 178 -3.35 9.60 -4.89
CA ASP A 178 -4.64 8.93 -4.59
C ASP A 178 -5.48 8.64 -5.86
N ASN A 179 -5.60 9.61 -6.77
CA ASN A 179 -6.36 9.43 -8.02
C ASN A 179 -5.52 8.92 -9.20
N LEU A 180 -4.21 8.74 -9.02
CA LEU A 180 -3.29 8.29 -10.05
C LEU A 180 -2.98 6.79 -9.92
N LEU A 181 -2.87 6.30 -8.68
CA LEU A 181 -2.55 4.92 -8.35
C LEU A 181 -3.66 4.32 -7.47
N PRO A 182 -4.48 3.40 -8.01
CA PRO A 182 -5.62 2.87 -7.27
C PRO A 182 -5.17 2.02 -6.08
N ASN A 183 -6.03 1.92 -5.07
CA ASN A 183 -5.94 0.87 -4.07
C ASN A 183 -6.44 -0.44 -4.69
N VAL A 184 -5.64 -1.50 -4.56
CA VAL A 184 -5.90 -2.77 -5.24
C VAL A 184 -6.24 -3.89 -4.28
N PHE A 185 -7.02 -4.84 -4.77
CA PHE A 185 -7.25 -6.12 -4.14
C PHE A 185 -7.10 -7.22 -5.20
N ILE A 186 -6.43 -8.31 -4.84
CA ILE A 186 -6.25 -9.45 -5.73
C ILE A 186 -7.25 -10.56 -5.38
N ALA A 187 -8.20 -10.80 -6.27
CA ALA A 187 -9.08 -11.96 -6.18
C ALA A 187 -8.42 -13.17 -6.88
N SER A 188 -7.74 -14.03 -6.12
CA SER A 188 -7.11 -15.23 -6.70
C SER A 188 -8.18 -16.23 -7.18
N ALA A 189 -7.85 -17.00 -8.22
CA ALA A 189 -8.66 -18.15 -8.65
C ALA A 189 -8.49 -19.37 -7.71
N GLU A 190 -7.38 -19.48 -6.98
CA GLU A 190 -7.10 -20.56 -6.03
C GLU A 190 -7.82 -20.39 -4.68
N ARG A 191 -9.08 -19.97 -4.71
CA ARG A 191 -9.88 -19.73 -3.50
C ARG A 191 -10.12 -21.01 -2.71
N THR A 192 -10.27 -22.13 -3.41
CA THR A 192 -10.52 -23.44 -2.80
C THR A 192 -9.27 -23.95 -2.08
N GLY A 193 -8.09 -23.88 -2.70
CA GLY A 193 -6.83 -24.26 -2.06
C GLY A 193 -6.53 -23.39 -0.84
N ALA A 194 -6.63 -22.07 -0.99
CA ALA A 194 -6.44 -21.14 0.13
C ALA A 194 -7.42 -21.39 1.29
N ALA A 195 -8.68 -21.71 1.01
CA ALA A 195 -9.67 -22.03 2.05
C ALA A 195 -9.40 -23.38 2.73
N ILE A 196 -8.99 -24.40 1.97
CA ILE A 196 -8.70 -25.75 2.49
C ILE A 196 -7.45 -25.72 3.38
N PHE A 197 -6.37 -25.07 2.94
CA PHE A 197 -5.08 -25.09 3.64
C PHE A 197 -4.92 -23.97 4.68
N LYS A 198 -5.88 -23.06 4.83
CA LYS A 198 -5.81 -21.96 5.80
C LYS A 198 -5.60 -22.47 7.22
N ASP A 199 -6.39 -23.45 7.63
CA ASP A 199 -6.33 -23.96 9.00
C ASP A 199 -5.03 -24.73 9.25
N GLU A 200 -4.47 -25.36 8.21
CA GLU A 200 -3.18 -26.06 8.27
C GLU A 200 -2.00 -25.09 8.30
N LEU A 201 -2.07 -23.97 7.57
CA LEU A 201 -1.13 -22.84 7.67
C LEU A 201 -1.18 -22.20 9.07
N ASP A 202 -2.39 -22.04 9.63
CA ASP A 202 -2.57 -21.52 10.99
C ASP A 202 -2.00 -22.50 12.03
N PHE A 203 -2.16 -23.81 11.81
CA PHE A 203 -1.57 -24.85 12.64
C PHE A 203 -0.04 -24.85 12.57
N ALA A 204 0.55 -24.73 11.37
CA ALA A 204 1.99 -24.64 11.17
C ALA A 204 2.58 -23.41 11.87
N ARG A 205 1.94 -22.23 11.72
CA ARG A 205 2.35 -20.99 12.41
C ARG A 205 2.24 -21.11 13.92
N THR A 206 1.13 -21.66 14.43
CA THR A 206 0.92 -21.85 15.87
C THR A 206 1.92 -22.84 16.46
N ARG A 207 2.26 -23.91 15.72
CA ARG A 207 3.25 -24.90 16.13
C ARG A 207 4.67 -24.32 16.15
N LEU A 208 5.03 -23.52 15.15
CA LEU A 208 6.26 -22.73 15.15
C LEU A 208 6.35 -21.86 16.40
N LEU A 209 5.33 -21.03 16.67
CA LEU A 209 5.29 -20.18 17.87
C LEU A 209 5.41 -20.99 19.18
N LYS A 210 4.77 -22.17 19.26
CA LYS A 210 4.84 -23.05 20.45
C LYS A 210 6.22 -23.68 20.66
N GLU A 211 6.88 -24.15 19.61
CA GLU A 211 8.25 -24.68 19.71
C GLU A 211 9.28 -23.56 19.95
N MET A 212 9.00 -22.35 19.45
CA MET A 212 9.83 -21.16 19.70
C MET A 212 9.72 -20.65 21.14
N HIS A 213 8.54 -20.73 21.77
CA HIS A 213 8.37 -20.40 23.19
C HIS A 213 9.18 -21.31 24.13
N LYS A 214 9.61 -22.49 23.66
CA LYS A 214 10.48 -23.40 24.41
C LYS A 214 11.96 -23.03 24.34
N ASN A 215 12.38 -22.26 23.34
CA ASN A 215 13.76 -21.78 23.19
C ASN A 215 13.88 -20.34 23.71
N LYS A 216 14.57 -20.17 24.84
CA LYS A 216 14.68 -18.87 25.54
C LYS A 216 15.62 -17.84 24.89
N ASP A 217 16.45 -18.26 23.94
CA ASP A 217 17.46 -17.41 23.28
C ASP A 217 16.95 -16.69 22.03
N ILE A 218 15.65 -16.73 21.77
CA ILE A 218 15.06 -16.21 20.53
C ILE A 218 14.07 -15.11 20.88
N ASP A 219 14.34 -13.86 20.46
CA ASP A 219 13.40 -12.75 20.64
C ASP A 219 12.14 -12.96 19.78
N PRO A 220 10.96 -13.18 20.40
CA PRO A 220 9.72 -13.44 19.67
C PRO A 220 9.28 -12.26 18.80
N LEU A 221 9.64 -11.03 19.15
CA LEU A 221 9.29 -9.83 18.39
C LEU A 221 10.14 -9.73 17.12
N GLU A 222 11.45 -9.93 17.24
CA GLU A 222 12.38 -9.90 16.09
C GLU A 222 11.98 -10.92 15.01
N LEU A 223 11.43 -12.08 15.41
CA LEU A 223 10.95 -13.13 14.50
C LEU A 223 9.51 -12.98 14.00
N LEU A 224 8.64 -12.26 14.71
CA LEU A 224 7.32 -11.87 14.20
C LEU A 224 7.45 -10.86 13.05
N PHE A 225 8.45 -9.98 13.12
CA PHE A 225 8.78 -8.99 12.09
C PHE A 225 9.82 -9.47 11.08
N LYS A 226 10.41 -10.65 11.27
CA LYS A 226 11.28 -11.26 10.27
C LYS A 226 10.45 -11.61 9.05
N ASN A 227 10.69 -10.91 7.94
CA ASN A 227 10.03 -11.15 6.66
C ASN A 227 10.27 -12.61 6.23
N TYR A 228 9.29 -13.49 6.47
CA TYR A 228 9.29 -14.84 5.91
C TYR A 228 9.07 -14.71 4.41
N HIS A 229 10.17 -14.84 3.64
CA HIS A 229 10.19 -14.78 2.19
C HIS A 229 9.60 -16.05 1.53
N ASP A 230 8.97 -16.92 2.33
CA ASP A 230 8.55 -18.26 1.91
C ASP A 230 7.34 -18.23 0.97
N TYR A 231 6.71 -17.07 0.79
CA TYR A 231 5.41 -16.93 0.16
C TYR A 231 5.29 -15.65 -0.65
N ALA A 232 4.79 -15.80 -1.88
CA ALA A 232 4.57 -14.67 -2.76
C ALA A 232 3.45 -13.76 -2.19
N LEU A 233 3.54 -12.45 -2.43
CA LEU A 233 2.71 -11.41 -1.81
C LEU A 233 1.18 -11.65 -1.97
N GLN A 234 0.81 -12.44 -2.97
CA GLN A 234 -0.58 -12.72 -3.36
C GLN A 234 -1.32 -13.68 -2.39
N LEU A 235 -0.62 -14.24 -1.39
CA LEU A 235 -1.21 -15.01 -0.29
C LEU A 235 -1.96 -14.15 0.74
N LYS A 236 -2.04 -12.83 0.56
CA LYS A 236 -3.05 -11.97 1.21
C LYS A 236 -4.49 -12.48 1.02
N ASN A 237 -4.76 -13.28 -0.02
CA ASN A 237 -6.03 -14.01 -0.16
C ASN A 237 -6.34 -14.92 1.03
N VAL A 238 -5.34 -15.58 1.62
CA VAL A 238 -5.54 -16.42 2.82
C VAL A 238 -5.95 -15.55 4.00
N GLU A 239 -5.31 -14.39 4.20
CA GLU A 239 -5.71 -13.43 5.24
C GLU A 239 -7.12 -12.89 5.04
N PHE A 240 -7.50 -12.60 3.81
CA PHE A 240 -8.88 -12.23 3.49
C PHE A 240 -9.86 -13.35 3.87
N GLN A 241 -9.54 -14.62 3.54
CA GLN A 241 -10.30 -15.79 4.00
C GLN A 241 -10.30 -15.96 5.52
N ARG A 242 -9.24 -15.55 6.23
CA ARG A 242 -9.24 -15.47 7.71
C ARG A 242 -10.31 -14.50 8.19
N LYS A 243 -10.30 -13.27 7.68
CA LYS A 243 -11.23 -12.21 8.07
C LYS A 243 -12.68 -12.52 7.70
N LEU A 244 -12.93 -13.17 6.57
CA LEU A 244 -14.28 -13.56 6.11
C LEU A 244 -15.08 -14.30 7.18
N SER A 245 -14.46 -15.24 7.91
CA SER A 245 -15.12 -16.02 8.97
C SER A 245 -15.61 -15.16 10.15
N SER A 246 -14.93 -14.03 10.42
CA SER A 246 -15.33 -13.07 11.45
C SER A 246 -16.38 -12.08 10.94
N ILE A 247 -16.33 -11.75 9.65
CA ILE A 247 -17.26 -10.82 8.99
C ILE A 247 -18.61 -11.51 8.77
N SER A 248 -18.63 -12.78 8.37
CA SER A 248 -19.87 -13.53 8.13
C SER A 248 -20.73 -13.71 9.38
N LYS A 249 -20.13 -13.63 10.57
CA LYS A 249 -20.82 -13.65 11.86
C LYS A 249 -21.51 -12.33 12.21
N LYS A 250 -21.21 -11.25 11.48
CA LYS A 250 -21.85 -9.94 11.68
C LYS A 250 -23.12 -9.87 10.85
N ASP A 251 -24.20 -9.38 11.44
CA ASP A 251 -25.42 -9.11 10.68
C ASP A 251 -25.18 -8.03 9.62
N SER A 252 -25.47 -8.36 8.36
CA SER A 252 -25.43 -7.43 7.24
C SER A 252 -26.45 -6.30 7.41
N PHE A 253 -26.16 -5.14 6.83
CA PHE A 253 -27.13 -4.05 6.73
C PHE A 253 -28.45 -4.49 6.07
N ILE A 254 -28.39 -5.46 5.14
CA ILE A 254 -29.57 -6.06 4.49
C ILE A 254 -30.47 -6.77 5.51
N LYS A 255 -29.88 -7.37 6.55
CA LYS A 255 -30.62 -8.07 7.61
C LYS A 255 -31.11 -7.10 8.70
N ARG A 256 -30.42 -5.97 8.88
CA ARG A 256 -30.76 -4.94 9.89
C ARG A 256 -31.84 -3.98 9.43
N THR A 257 -32.00 -3.80 8.13
CA THR A 257 -33.08 -3.01 7.54
C THR A 257 -34.05 -3.97 6.86
N PRO A 258 -35.14 -4.40 7.54
CA PRO A 258 -36.23 -5.07 6.85
C PRO A 258 -36.74 -4.08 5.81
N ARG A 259 -36.55 -4.37 4.53
CA ARG A 259 -37.34 -3.71 3.50
C ARG A 259 -38.79 -4.10 3.79
N ASP A 260 -39.65 -3.11 3.97
CA ASP A 260 -41.09 -3.27 3.80
C ASP A 260 -41.34 -3.71 2.35
N SER A 261 -41.17 -5.00 2.08
CA SER A 261 -41.64 -5.63 0.86
C SER A 261 -43.14 -5.88 1.01
N LYS A 262 -43.89 -4.79 0.98
CA LYS A 262 -45.32 -4.75 0.64
C LYS A 262 -45.51 -3.53 -0.27
N GLU A 263 -45.41 -3.78 -1.57
CA GLU A 263 -46.23 -3.16 -2.63
C GLU A 263 -45.66 -3.57 -3.99
N ILE A 264 -46.19 -4.68 -4.52
CA ILE A 264 -46.51 -4.87 -5.94
C ILE A 264 -47.94 -5.41 -5.96
#